data_AF-A0A6M3LCI5-F1
#
_entry.id   AF-A0A6M3LCI5-F1
#
_cell.length_a   1.000
_cell.length_b   1.000
_cell.length_c   1.000
_cell.angle_alpha   90.00
_cell.angle_beta   90.00
_cell.angle_gamma   90.00
#
_symmetry.space_group_name_H-M   'P 1'
#
loop_
_entity.id
_entity.type
_entity.pdbx_description
1 polymer ?
#
loop_
_entity_poly.entity_id
_entity_poly.type
_entity_poly.pdbx_seq_one_letter_code
_entity_poly.pdbx_strand_id
1 'polypeptide(L)'
;MLEDIIIVGLVMVLVEIVKLTALHFGANEDVVRQIVVPLAVFLLAGALNVGNALLFGAGAITAIEALAVGFKLGAMAGGIYSLGKAALGQS
;
A
#
# COMPACT_ATOMS: atom_id res chain seq x y z
N MET A 1 17.52 -7.03 0.12
CA MET A 1 16.33 -6.15 0.03
C MET A 1 15.20 -6.97 -0.54
N LEU A 2 13.99 -6.81 -0.02
CA LEU A 2 12.80 -7.39 -0.64
C LEU A 2 12.61 -6.78 -2.03
N GLU A 3 12.20 -7.61 -2.98
CA GLU A 3 11.80 -7.16 -4.31
C GLU A 3 10.53 -6.32 -4.25
N ASP A 4 10.46 -5.29 -5.09
CA ASP A 4 9.34 -4.35 -5.17
C ASP A 4 7.98 -5.07 -5.31
N ILE A 5 7.92 -6.16 -6.08
CA ILE A 5 6.69 -6.93 -6.28
C ILE A 5 6.19 -7.60 -4.99
N ILE A 6 7.11 -8.01 -4.11
CA ILE A 6 6.78 -8.58 -2.80
C ILE A 6 6.19 -7.49 -1.90
N ILE A 7 6.77 -6.28 -1.92
CA ILE A 7 6.27 -5.14 -1.15
C ILE A 7 4.87 -4.77 -1.64
N VAL A 8 4.65 -4.68 -2.95
CA VAL A 8 3.32 -4.39 -3.53
C VAL A 8 2.30 -5.46 -3.13
N GLY A 9 2.65 -6.75 -3.22
CA GLY A 9 1.77 -7.84 -2.80
C GLY A 9 1.39 -7.76 -1.30
N LEU A 10 2.37 -7.49 -0.44
CA LEU A 10 2.14 -7.31 1.00
C LEU A 10 1.24 -6.10 1.30
N VAL A 11 1.48 -4.98 0.63
CA VAL A 11 0.64 -3.78 0.76
C VAL A 11 -0.80 -4.10 0.42
N MET A 12 -1.07 -4.82 -0.68
CA MET A 12 -2.44 -5.18 -1.07
C MET A 12 -3.14 -6.03 -0.01
N VAL A 13 -2.47 -7.05 0.53
CA VAL A 13 -3.04 -7.90 1.59
C VAL A 13 -3.34 -7.09 2.85
N LEU A 14 -2.40 -6.24 3.28
CA LEU A 14 -2.57 -5.40 4.47
C LEU A 14 -3.68 -4.36 4.30
N VAL A 15 -3.80 -3.75 3.12
CA VAL A 15 -4.88 -2.81 2.81
C VAL A 15 -6.24 -3.51 2.86
N GLU A 16 -6.33 -4.74 2.37
CA GLU A 16 -7.57 -5.51 2.46
C GLU A 16 -7.95 -5.81 3.92
N ILE A 17 -6.97 -6.15 4.77
CA ILE A 17 -7.17 -6.31 6.21
C ILE A 17 -7.66 -5.00 6.84
N VAL A 18 -7.05 -3.86 6.51
CA VAL A 18 -7.47 -2.54 7.00
C VAL A 18 -8.90 -2.23 6.57
N LYS A 19 -9.26 -2.50 5.32
CA LYS A 19 -10.62 -2.30 4.79
C LYS A 19 -11.64 -3.12 5.55
N LEU A 20 -11.41 -4.42 5.70
CA LEU A 20 -12.31 -5.33 6.42
C LEU A 20 -12.45 -4.93 7.88
N THR A 21 -11.35 -4.55 8.52
CA THR A 21 -11.32 -4.10 9.91
C THR A 21 -12.12 -2.81 10.07
N ALA A 22 -11.91 -1.81 9.20
CA ALA A 22 -12.63 -0.54 9.26
C ALA A 22 -14.14 -0.73 9.09
N LEU A 23 -14.56 -1.57 8.14
CA LEU A 23 -15.98 -1.92 7.96
C LEU A 23 -16.55 -2.66 9.17
N HIS A 24 -15.78 -3.56 9.78
CA HIS A 24 -16.20 -4.27 11.00
C HIS A 24 -16.44 -3.33 12.19
N PHE A 25 -15.66 -2.25 12.30
CA PHE A 25 -15.86 -1.21 13.33
C PHE A 25 -16.97 -0.21 12.99
N GLY A 26 -17.74 -0.44 11.92
CA GLY A 26 -18.88 0.39 11.55
C GLY A 26 -18.50 1.67 10.80
N ALA A 27 -17.29 1.73 10.22
CA ALA A 27 -16.95 2.84 9.34
C ALA A 27 -17.84 2.83 8.08
N ASN A 28 -18.22 4.02 7.63
CA ASN A 28 -19.01 4.19 6.42
C ASN A 28 -18.23 3.67 5.20
N GLU A 29 -18.87 2.85 4.36
CA GLU A 29 -18.25 2.23 3.20
C GLU A 29 -17.69 3.24 2.19
N ASP A 30 -18.36 4.38 1.99
CA ASP A 30 -17.89 5.46 1.11
C ASP A 30 -16.61 6.08 1.65
N VAL A 31 -16.55 6.33 2.97
CA VAL A 31 -15.35 6.84 3.64
C VAL A 31 -14.21 5.83 3.55
N VAL A 32 -14.52 4.54 3.74
CA VAL A 32 -13.50 3.49 3.66
C VAL A 32 -12.92 3.42 2.26
N ARG A 33 -13.76 3.41 1.22
CA ARG A 33 -13.32 3.31 -0.17
C ARG A 33 -12.59 4.57 -0.66
N GLN A 34 -13.09 5.76 -0.32
CA GLN A 34 -12.55 7.03 -0.84
C GLN A 34 -11.37 7.57 -0.05
N ILE A 35 -11.27 7.25 1.25
CA ILE A 35 -10.29 7.86 2.16
C ILE A 35 -9.41 6.80 2.80
N VAL A 36 -9.99 5.81 3.48
CA VAL A 36 -9.21 4.85 4.29
C VAL A 36 -8.32 3.98 3.42
N VAL A 37 -8.84 3.44 2.31
CA VAL A 37 -8.08 2.56 1.42
C VAL A 37 -6.91 3.32 0.76
N PRO A 38 -7.10 4.48 0.12
CA PRO A 38 -5.98 5.25 -0.44
C PRO A 38 -4.93 5.63 0.60
N LEU A 39 -5.35 6.07 1.79
CA LEU A 39 -4.42 6.40 2.88
C LEU A 39 -3.66 5.17 3.36
N ALA A 40 -4.34 4.03 3.54
CA ALA A 40 -3.71 2.79 3.95
C ALA A 40 -2.66 2.32 2.93
N VAL A 41 -2.98 2.35 1.64
CA VAL A 41 -2.03 2.02 0.56
C VAL A 41 -0.78 2.89 0.67
N PHE A 42 -0.98 4.21 0.80
CA PHE A 42 0.11 5.17 0.81
C PHE A 42 1.01 5.01 2.05
N LEU A 43 0.41 4.91 3.23
CA LEU A 43 1.13 4.77 4.50
C LEU A 43 1.83 3.42 4.60
N LEU A 44 1.17 2.32 4.21
CA LEU A 44 1.74 0.98 4.27
C LEU A 44 2.89 0.81 3.27
N ALA A 45 2.75 1.29 2.03
CA ALA A 45 3.81 1.20 1.03
C ALA A 45 5.03 2.04 1.42
N GLY A 46 4.81 3.25 1.93
CA GLY A 46 5.88 4.09 2.49
C GLY A 46 6.58 3.43 3.67
N ALA A 47 5.83 3.00 4.68
CA ALA A 47 6.38 2.39 5.89
C ALA A 47 7.12 1.08 5.62
N LEU A 48 6.56 0.19 4.78
CA LEU A 48 7.20 -1.06 4.41
C LEU A 48 8.48 -0.84 3.63
N ASN A 49 8.51 0.13 2.71
CA ASN A 49 9.71 0.39 1.93
C ASN A 49 10.81 1.06 2.76
N VAL A 50 10.45 1.95 3.68
CA VAL A 50 11.39 2.49 4.68
C VAL A 50 11.92 1.36 5.57
N GLY A 51 11.05 0.48 6.07
CA GLY A 51 11.45 -0.69 6.85
C GLY A 51 12.40 -1.61 6.08
N ASN A 52 12.12 -1.86 4.79
CA ASN A 52 12.98 -2.64 3.91
C ASN A 52 14.36 -1.99 3.74
N ALA A 53 14.42 -0.67 3.53
CA ALA A 53 15.67 0.07 3.42
C ALA A 53 16.47 0.08 4.73
N LEU A 54 15.82 0.22 5.89
CA LEU A 54 16.48 0.20 7.19
C LEU A 54 17.04 -1.19 7.54
N LEU A 55 16.30 -2.26 7.22
CA LEU A 55 16.70 -3.63 7.54
C LEU A 55 17.72 -4.20 6.55
N PHE A 56 17.65 -3.82 5.26
CA PHE A 56 18.42 -4.47 4.20
C PHE A 56 19.26 -3.53 3.34
N GLY A 57 19.11 -2.20 3.47
CA GLY A 57 19.77 -1.20 2.63
C GLY A 57 21.20 -0.83 3.04
N ALA A 58 21.70 -1.35 4.17
CA ALA A 58 23.07 -1.15 4.66
C ALA A 58 23.55 0.32 4.67
N GLY A 59 22.64 1.28 4.86
CA GLY A 59 22.94 2.72 4.85
C GLY A 59 23.13 3.35 3.46
N ALA A 60 22.96 2.60 2.38
CA ALA A 60 23.08 3.10 1.01
C ALA A 60 21.90 3.95 0.54
N ILE A 61 20.74 3.85 1.22
CA ILE A 61 19.51 4.55 0.90
C ILE A 61 19.03 5.27 2.15
N THR A 62 18.75 6.57 2.05
CA THR A 62 18.21 7.34 3.16
C THR A 62 16.74 6.99 3.41
N ALA A 63 16.25 7.19 4.64
CA ALA A 63 14.84 6.95 4.97
C ALA A 63 13.88 7.79 4.11
N ILE A 64 14.29 9.00 3.70
CA ILE A 64 13.49 9.90 2.86
C ILE A 64 13.38 9.36 1.43
N GLU A 65 14.49 8.89 0.85
CA GLU A 65 14.49 8.29 -0.49
C GLU A 65 13.67 6.99 -0.52
N ALA A 66 13.82 6.16 0.51
CA ALA A 66 13.02 4.95 0.66
C ALA A 66 11.52 5.27 0.79
N LEU A 67 11.16 6.33 1.52
CA LEU A 67 9.77 6.77 1.62
C LEU A 67 9.21 7.20 0.25
N ALA A 68 9.98 7.99 -0.51
CA ALA A 68 9.58 8.43 -1.85
C ALA A 68 9.37 7.26 -2.82
N VAL A 69 10.24 6.25 -2.79
CA VAL A 69 10.06 5.02 -3.58
C VAL A 69 8.85 4.23 -3.10
N GLY A 70 8.62 4.13 -1.79
CA GLY A 70 7.45 3.47 -1.21
C GLY A 70 6.13 4.09 -1.67
N PHE A 71 6.06 5.42 -1.74
CA PHE A 71 4.87 6.11 -2.26
C PHE A 71 4.64 5.85 -3.75
N LYS A 72 5.70 5.75 -4.57
CA LYS A 72 5.57 5.35 -5.98
C LYS A 72 5.03 3.93 -6.11
N LEU A 73 5.54 3.00 -5.30
CA LEU A 73 5.05 1.62 -5.23
C LEU A 73 3.58 1.57 -4.80
N GLY A 74 3.18 2.38 -3.81
CA GLY A 74 1.79 2.50 -3.37
C GLY A 74 0.87 3.04 -4.47
N ALA A 75 1.30 4.05 -5.23
CA ALA A 75 0.53 4.58 -6.37
C ALA A 75 0.36 3.52 -7.47
N MET A 76 1.41 2.74 -7.76
CA MET A 76 1.33 1.62 -8.70
C MET A 76 0.40 0.52 -8.19
N ALA A 77 0.47 0.16 -6.91
CA ALA A 77 -0.42 -0.82 -6.29
C ALA A 77 -1.89 -0.39 -6.38
N GLY A 78 -2.18 0.88 -6.09
CA GLY A 78 -3.52 1.46 -6.23
C GLY A 78 -4.04 1.45 -7.67
N GLY A 79 -3.16 1.76 -8.64
CA GLY A 79 -3.48 1.68 -10.07
C GLY A 79 -3.70 0.24 -10.55
N ILE A 80 -2.86 -0.71 -10.14
CA ILE A 80 -3.03 -2.14 -10.48
C ILE A 80 -4.32 -2.68 -9.86
N TYR A 81 -4.65 -2.30 -8.62
CA TYR A 81 -5.88 -2.71 -7.97
C TYR A 81 -7.13 -2.18 -8.68
N SER A 82 -7.14 -0.90 -9.08
CA SER A 82 -8.27 -0.33 -9.82
C SER A 82 -8.41 -0.95 -11.23
N LEU A 83 -7.29 -1.17 -11.93
CA LEU A 83 -7.27 -1.86 -13.22
C LEU A 83 -7.76 -3.32 -13.11
N GLY A 84 -7.33 -4.04 -12.07
CA GLY A 84 -7.79 -5.41 -11.79
C GLY A 84 -9.29 -5.48 -11.52
N LYS A 85 -9.83 -4.54 -10.75
CA LYS A 85 -11.28 -4.42 -10.53
C LYS A 85 -12.04 -4.14 -11.82
N ALA A 86 -11.54 -3.23 -12.65
CA ALA A 86 -12.15 -2.90 -13.93
C ALA A 86 -12.14 -4.10 -14.89
N ALA A 87 -11.04 -4.85 -14.95
CA ALA A 87 -10.94 -6.07 -15.76
C ALA A 87 -11.91 -7.19 -15.31
N LEU A 88 -12.26 -7.22 -14.02
CA LEU A 88 -13.23 -8.15 -13.45
C LEU A 88 -14.69 -7.65 -13.51
N GLY A 89 -14.94 -6.48 -14.10
CA GLY A 89 -16.27 -5.88 -14.20
C GLY A 89 -16.85 -5.41 -12.85
N GLN A 90 -16.00 -5.17 -11.84
CA GLN A 90 -16.39 -4.77 -10.48
C GLN A 90 -16.15 -3.28 -10.20
N SER A 91 -16.14 -2.44 -11.26
CA SER A 91 -15.95 -0.98 -11.17
C SER A 91 -17.21 -0.27 -10.70
#